data_AF-A0A1F2WNQ7-F1
#
_entry.id   AF-A0A1F2WNQ7-F1
#
_cell.length_a   1.000
_cell.length_b   1.000
_cell.length_c   1.000
_cell.angle_alpha   90.00
_cell.angle_beta   90.00
_cell.angle_gamma   90.00
#
_symmetry.space_group_name_H-M   'P 1'
#
loop_
_entity.id
_entity.type
_entity.pdbx_description
1 polymer ?
#
loop_
_entity_poly.entity_id
_entity_poly.type
_entity_poly.pdbx_seq_one_letter_code
_entity_poly.pdbx_strand_id
1 'polypeptide(L)'
;MPVNTIHGIRNEDGTVSVLFDGRPLIPHRSQQVWNHSPGGFEWGYGGSGPAQLALGVLLEALSSEWGSDDRLADIETSRALRVYQTFKQRFLENASRDGFRVECDILKWALDADLP
;
A
#
# COMPACT_ATOMS: atom_id res chain seq x y z
N MET A 1 3.18 4.56 19.38
CA MET A 1 2.87 3.70 18.24
C MET A 1 3.66 4.22 17.05
N PRO A 2 4.33 3.37 16.25
CA PRO A 2 5.01 3.83 15.06
C PRO A 2 3.96 4.38 14.07
N VAL A 3 4.25 5.55 13.50
CA VAL A 3 3.42 6.15 12.45
C VAL A 3 4.13 5.89 11.13
N ASN A 4 3.48 5.18 10.21
CA ASN A 4 3.99 5.03 8.86
C ASN A 4 3.61 6.24 8.02
N THR A 5 4.49 6.64 7.12
CA THR A 5 4.31 7.70 6.14
C THR A 5 4.27 7.10 4.74
N ILE A 6 3.22 7.41 3.97
CA ILE A 6 3.14 7.15 2.55
C ILE A 6 3.19 8.49 1.83
N HIS A 7 4.10 8.63 0.87
CA HIS A 7 4.22 9.83 0.05
C HIS A 7 4.15 9.45 -1.43
N GLY A 8 3.07 9.83 -2.09
CA GLY A 8 2.91 9.71 -3.54
C GLY A 8 3.35 10.99 -4.24
N ILE A 9 4.28 10.87 -5.17
CA ILE A 9 4.86 11.97 -5.94
C ILE A 9 4.54 11.74 -7.41
N ARG A 10 3.91 12.71 -8.07
CA ARG A 10 3.82 12.73 -9.53
C ARG A 10 4.99 13.55 -10.06
N ASN A 11 5.86 12.91 -10.83
CA ASN A 11 7.06 13.53 -11.39
C ASN A 11 6.69 14.39 -12.61
N GLU A 12 7.60 15.28 -13.00
CA GLU A 12 7.41 16.17 -14.16
C GLU A 12 7.23 15.41 -15.49
N ASP A 13 7.80 14.21 -15.61
CA ASP A 13 7.66 13.32 -16.77
C ASP A 13 6.34 12.51 -16.76
N GLY A 14 5.47 12.75 -15.78
CA GLY A 14 4.19 12.06 -15.61
C GLY A 14 4.29 10.69 -14.94
N THR A 15 5.50 10.20 -14.64
CA THR A 15 5.68 8.98 -13.86
C THR A 15 5.29 9.20 -12.40
N VAL A 16 5.01 8.10 -11.70
CA VAL A 16 4.70 8.14 -10.27
C VAL A 16 5.81 7.50 -9.46
N SER A 17 6.13 8.12 -8.33
CA SER A 17 7.05 7.59 -7.33
C SER A 17 6.34 7.52 -5.98
N VAL A 18 6.54 6.43 -5.25
CA VAL A 18 5.96 6.23 -3.93
C VAL A 18 7.07 5.98 -2.93
N LEU A 19 7.03 6.71 -1.82
CA LEU A 19 7.88 6.45 -0.66
C LEU A 19 7.03 5.90 0.48
N PHE A 20 7.50 4.82 1.10
CA PHE A 20 6.99 4.27 2.35
C PHE A 20 8.06 4.48 3.43
N ASP A 21 7.75 5.26 4.45
CA ASP A 21 8.70 5.68 5.50
C ASP A 21 10.01 6.25 4.93
N GLY A 22 9.88 7.06 3.87
CA GLY A 22 11.00 7.69 3.17
C GLY A 22 11.81 6.75 2.25
N ARG A 23 11.49 5.45 2.21
CA ARG A 23 12.13 4.47 1.33
C ARG A 23 11.31 4.26 0.06
N PRO A 24 11.92 4.10 -1.13
CA PRO A 24 11.18 3.78 -2.35
C PRO A 24 10.37 2.49 -2.22
N LEU A 25 9.09 2.56 -2.55
CA LEU A 25 8.22 1.41 -2.69
C LEU A 25 8.02 1.13 -4.19
N ILE A 26 8.19 -0.12 -4.60
CA ILE A 26 8.04 -0.55 -6.00
C ILE A 26 6.91 -1.57 -6.18
N PRO A 27 6.25 -1.64 -7.35
CA PRO A 27 5.08 -2.50 -7.56
C PRO A 27 5.35 -4.01 -7.54
N HIS A 28 6.61 -4.41 -7.79
CA HIS A 28 6.97 -5.80 -8.08
C HIS A 28 6.43 -6.80 -7.05
N ARG A 29 6.62 -6.54 -5.74
CA ARG A 29 6.19 -7.46 -4.69
C ARG A 29 4.67 -7.64 -4.68
N SER A 30 3.90 -6.55 -4.77
CA SER A 30 2.44 -6.68 -4.80
C SER A 30 1.95 -7.27 -6.12
N GLN A 31 2.64 -7.07 -7.24
CA GLN A 31 2.30 -7.68 -8.53
C GLN A 31 2.49 -9.20 -8.52
N GLN A 32 3.52 -9.69 -7.83
CA GLN A 32 3.73 -11.13 -7.63
C GLN A 32 2.62 -11.77 -6.79
N VAL A 33 2.13 -11.06 -5.77
CA VAL A 33 1.01 -11.52 -4.92
C VAL A 33 -0.31 -11.47 -5.69
N TRP A 34 -0.64 -10.32 -6.27
CA TRP A 34 -1.79 -10.13 -7.14
C TRP A 34 -1.52 -8.98 -8.11
N ASN A 35 -1.45 -9.30 -9.40
CA ASN A 35 -1.30 -8.30 -10.45
C ASN A 35 -2.63 -7.61 -10.76
N HIS A 36 -2.94 -6.54 -10.03
CA HIS A 36 -4.05 -5.64 -10.35
C HIS A 36 -3.71 -4.74 -11.54
N SER A 37 -2.47 -4.24 -11.60
CA SER A 37 -2.04 -3.25 -12.57
C SER A 37 -0.63 -3.59 -13.09
N PRO A 38 -0.50 -4.05 -14.36
CA PRO A 38 0.80 -4.21 -15.00
C PRO A 38 1.58 -2.90 -15.09
N GLY A 39 0.88 -1.75 -15.17
CA GLY A 39 1.47 -0.41 -15.18
C GLY A 39 1.96 0.09 -13.82
N GLY A 40 1.74 -0.67 -12.75
CA GLY A 40 2.23 -0.34 -11.41
C GLY A 40 1.24 0.52 -10.60
N PHE A 41 1.80 1.39 -9.77
CA PHE A 41 1.05 2.21 -8.81
C PHE A 41 0.35 3.39 -9.46
N GLU A 42 -0.75 3.83 -8.86
CA GLU A 42 -1.46 5.07 -9.19
C GLU A 42 -2.37 5.44 -7.98
N TRP A 43 -3.00 6.62 -7.99
CA TRP A 43 -3.92 7.09 -6.93
C TRP A 43 -4.94 8.11 -7.45
N GLY A 44 -5.89 8.52 -6.61
CA GLY A 44 -6.91 9.52 -6.95
C GLY A 44 -8.02 9.01 -7.87
N TYR A 45 -8.28 7.70 -7.84
CA TYR A 45 -9.48 7.05 -8.40
C TYR A 45 -9.70 5.63 -7.83
N GLY A 46 -10.85 5.01 -8.13
CA GLY A 46 -11.26 3.69 -7.62
C GLY A 46 -10.67 2.44 -8.29
N GLY A 47 -9.69 2.58 -9.19
CA GLY A 47 -9.29 1.51 -10.11
C GLY A 47 -8.12 0.63 -9.67
N SER A 48 -7.49 -0.02 -10.66
CA SER A 48 -6.50 -1.08 -10.45
C SER A 48 -5.13 -0.61 -9.97
N GLY A 49 -4.62 0.53 -10.44
CA GLY A 49 -3.34 1.07 -9.95
C GLY A 49 -3.37 1.48 -8.47
N PRO A 50 -4.43 2.17 -8.00
CA PRO A 50 -4.67 2.42 -6.57
C PRO A 50 -4.80 1.12 -5.76
N ALA A 51 -5.42 0.09 -6.32
CA ALA A 51 -5.48 -1.23 -5.69
C ALA A 51 -4.10 -1.89 -5.57
N GLN A 52 -3.27 -1.80 -6.63
CA GLN A 52 -1.89 -2.30 -6.62
C GLN A 52 -1.03 -1.58 -5.57
N LEU A 53 -1.21 -0.26 -5.44
CA LEU A 53 -0.55 0.57 -4.45
C LEU A 53 -0.98 0.20 -3.03
N ALA A 54 -2.29 0.07 -2.77
CA ALA A 54 -2.81 -0.35 -1.47
C ALA A 54 -2.22 -1.69 -1.02
N LEU A 55 -2.18 -2.68 -1.92
CA LEU A 55 -1.59 -3.98 -1.62
C LEU A 55 -0.08 -3.86 -1.34
N GLY A 56 0.66 -3.06 -2.11
CA GLY A 56 2.09 -2.83 -1.89
C GLY A 56 2.40 -2.20 -0.54
N VAL A 57 1.64 -1.17 -0.15
CA VAL A 57 1.77 -0.48 1.14
C VAL A 57 1.50 -1.45 2.30
N LEU A 58 0.43 -2.25 2.23
CA LEU A 58 0.08 -3.18 3.29
C LEU A 58 1.11 -4.30 3.44
N LEU A 59 1.62 -4.84 2.32
CA LEU A 59 2.69 -5.84 2.37
C LEU A 59 3.98 -5.27 2.99
N GLU A 60 4.36 -4.03 2.69
CA GLU A 60 5.52 -3.39 3.31
C GLU A 60 5.31 -3.15 4.81
N ALA A 61 4.15 -2.61 5.19
CA ALA A 61 3.84 -2.33 6.58
C ALA A 61 3.80 -3.60 7.44
N LEU A 62 3.11 -4.65 6.96
CA LEU A 62 2.90 -5.89 7.72
C LEU A 62 4.17 -6.72 7.87
N SER A 63 5.10 -6.63 6.92
CA SER A 63 6.36 -7.39 6.98
C SER A 63 7.43 -6.79 7.89
N SER A 64 7.21 -5.58 8.40
CA SER A 64 8.24 -4.83 9.14
C SER A 64 8.30 -5.09 10.64
N GLU A 65 7.30 -5.77 11.23
CA GLU A 65 7.27 -6.00 12.69
C GLU A 65 7.62 -7.43 13.14
N TRP A 66 7.51 -8.44 12.28
CA TRP A 66 7.64 -9.84 12.70
C TRP A 66 8.92 -10.53 12.28
N GLY A 67 9.84 -9.78 11.67
CA GLY A 67 11.07 -10.34 11.11
C GLY A 67 10.75 -11.24 9.91
N SER A 68 11.76 -11.43 9.09
CA SER A 68 11.77 -12.30 7.92
C SER A 68 11.64 -13.79 8.27
N ASP A 69 10.67 -14.16 9.12
CA ASP A 69 10.27 -15.54 9.30
C ASP A 69 9.29 -15.89 8.18
N ASP A 70 9.77 -16.65 7.20
CA ASP A 70 8.99 -17.15 6.07
C ASP A 70 7.67 -17.81 6.52
N ARG A 71 7.57 -18.28 7.76
CA ARG A 71 6.36 -18.90 8.33
C ARG A 71 5.21 -17.91 8.53
N LEU A 72 5.48 -16.61 8.65
CA LEU A 72 4.46 -15.57 8.85
C LEU A 72 4.06 -14.87 7.54
N ALA A 73 4.85 -15.04 6.48
CA ALA A 73 4.62 -14.40 5.18
C ALA A 73 3.21 -14.68 4.61
N ASP A 74 2.68 -15.90 4.79
CA ASP A 74 1.34 -16.28 4.34
C ASP A 74 0.23 -15.56 5.13
N ILE A 75 0.43 -15.37 6.44
CA ILE A 75 -0.54 -14.70 7.32
C ILE A 75 -0.60 -13.21 6.98
N GLU A 76 0.57 -12.57 6.86
CA GLU A 76 0.71 -11.16 6.47
C GLU A 76 0.09 -10.91 5.10
N THR A 77 0.46 -11.72 4.10
CA THR A 77 -0.06 -11.62 2.74
C THR A 77 -1.58 -11.82 2.74
N SER A 78 -2.09 -12.80 3.47
CA SER A 78 -3.53 -13.02 3.61
C SER A 78 -4.24 -11.85 4.28
N ARG A 79 -3.61 -11.19 5.28
CA ARG A 79 -4.20 -10.00 5.91
C ARG A 79 -4.21 -8.83 4.94
N ALA A 80 -3.13 -8.59 4.21
CA ALA A 80 -3.06 -7.55 3.17
C ALA A 80 -4.15 -7.75 2.11
N LEU A 81 -4.30 -8.97 1.59
CA LEU A 81 -5.34 -9.34 0.62
C LEU A 81 -6.77 -9.14 1.13
N ARG A 82 -7.00 -9.25 2.44
CA ARG A 82 -8.32 -9.01 3.03
C ARG A 82 -8.68 -7.53 3.15
N VAL A 83 -7.70 -6.64 3.37
CA VAL A 83 -7.96 -5.23 3.74
C VAL A 83 -7.53 -4.21 2.69
N TYR A 84 -6.84 -4.59 1.61
CA TYR A 84 -6.33 -3.62 0.63
C TYR A 84 -7.41 -2.82 -0.09
N GLN A 85 -8.61 -3.39 -0.32
CA GLN A 85 -9.70 -2.65 -0.98
C GLN A 85 -10.25 -1.55 -0.06
N THR A 86 -10.46 -1.84 1.22
CA THR A 86 -10.92 -0.82 2.19
C THR A 86 -9.82 0.20 2.48
N PHE A 87 -8.55 -0.22 2.49
CA PHE A 87 -7.41 0.69 2.58
C PHE A 87 -7.36 1.66 1.39
N LYS A 88 -7.49 1.13 0.18
CA LYS A 88 -7.55 1.90 -1.08
C LYS A 88 -8.67 2.94 -1.01
N GLN A 89 -9.89 2.53 -0.66
CA GLN A 89 -11.05 3.42 -0.52
C GLN A 89 -10.78 4.54 0.50
N ARG A 90 -10.20 4.19 1.64
CA ARG A 90 -9.96 5.13 2.74
C ARG A 90 -8.90 6.17 2.41
N PHE A 91 -7.80 5.77 1.79
CA PHE A 91 -6.60 6.61 1.70
C PHE A 91 -6.21 7.02 0.28
N LEU A 92 -6.57 6.24 -0.75
CA LEU A 92 -6.01 6.40 -2.10
C LEU A 92 -7.03 6.82 -3.15
N GLU A 93 -8.29 6.39 -3.05
CA GLU A 93 -9.29 6.65 -4.11
C GLU A 93 -9.55 8.13 -4.34
N ASN A 94 -9.52 8.93 -3.27
CA ASN A 94 -9.77 10.38 -3.33
C ASN A 94 -8.53 11.21 -3.01
N ALA A 95 -7.34 10.60 -3.02
CA ALA A 95 -6.08 11.32 -2.86
C ALA A 95 -5.89 12.31 -4.03
N SER A 96 -5.23 13.43 -3.77
CA SER A 96 -4.90 14.40 -4.83
C SER A 96 -4.05 13.73 -5.91
N ARG A 97 -4.42 13.96 -7.18
CA ARG A 97 -3.71 13.38 -8.34
C ARG A 97 -2.31 13.96 -8.54
N ASP A 98 -2.06 15.16 -8.04
CA ASP A 98 -0.77 15.84 -8.16
C ASP A 98 0.27 15.31 -7.16
N GLY A 99 -0.20 14.63 -6.11
CA GLY A 99 0.64 14.06 -5.06
C GLY A 99 -0.11 14.02 -3.73
N PHE A 100 0.32 13.15 -2.82
CA PHE A 100 -0.35 12.99 -1.53
C PHE A 100 0.61 12.55 -0.44
N ARG A 101 0.26 12.85 0.81
CA ARG A 101 0.94 12.33 1.99
C ARG A 101 -0.09 11.77 2.97
N VAL A 102 0.14 10.55 3.44
CA VAL A 102 -0.67 9.89 4.48
C VAL A 102 0.25 9.52 5.62
N GLU A 103 -0.15 9.86 6.85
CA GLU A 103 0.51 9.46 8.08
C GLU A 103 -0.48 8.65 8.91
N CYS A 104 -0.17 7.38 9.16
CA CYS A 104 -1.09 6.42 9.77
C CYS A 104 -0.31 5.27 10.41
N ASP A 105 -0.79 4.75 11.54
CA ASP A 105 -0.35 3.46 12.06
C ASP A 105 -1.01 2.35 11.23
N ILE A 106 -0.33 1.92 10.16
CA ILE A 106 -0.91 1.03 9.16
C ILE A 106 -1.05 -0.38 9.72
N LEU A 107 -0.12 -0.83 10.56
CA LEU A 107 -0.24 -2.13 11.20
C LEU A 107 -1.48 -2.17 12.09
N LYS A 108 -1.61 -1.20 13.01
CA LYS A 108 -2.79 -1.14 13.87
C LYS A 108 -4.06 -1.02 13.04
N TRP A 109 -4.10 -0.14 12.04
CA TRP A 109 -5.25 0.00 11.15
C TRP A 109 -5.59 -1.32 10.48
N ALA A 110 -4.58 -2.02 9.96
CA ALA A 110 -4.75 -3.29 9.27
C ALA A 110 -5.23 -4.38 10.22
N LEU A 111 -4.87 -4.38 11.50
CA LEU A 111 -5.32 -5.35 12.51
C LEU A 111 -6.72 -5.03 13.06
N ASP A 112 -7.03 -3.75 13.25
CA ASP A 112 -8.30 -3.26 13.79
C ASP A 112 -9.39 -3.16 12.71
N ALA A 113 -9.04 -3.20 11.43
CA ALA A 113 -10.01 -3.17 10.35
C ALA A 113 -11.00 -4.34 10.49
N ASP A 114 -12.23 -4.02 10.86
CA ASP A 114 -13.36 -4.94 10.82
C ASP A 114 -13.54 -5.39 9.37
N LEU A 115 -13.43 -6.70 9.19
CA LEU A 115 -13.71 -7.34 7.92
C LEU A 115 -15.23 -7.43 7.78
N PRO A 116 -15.83 -6.95 6.67
CA PRO A 116 -17.24 -7.20 6.40
C PRO A 116 -17.55 -8.70 6.26
#